data_AF-A0A1X0Q6Y6-F1
#
_entry.id   AF-A0A1X0Q6Y6-F1
#
_cell.length_a   1.000
_cell.length_b   1.000
_cell.length_c   1.000
_cell.angle_alpha   90.00
_cell.angle_beta   90.00
_cell.angle_gamma   90.00
#
_symmetry.space_group_name_H-M   'P 1'
#
loop_
_entity.id
_entity.type
_entity.pdbx_description
1 polymer ?
#
loop_
_entity_poly.entity_id
_entity_poly.type
_entity_poly.pdbx_seq_one_letter_code
_entity_poly.pdbx_strand_id
1 'polypeptide(L)'
;MRKANAKVFFGATSNITSCGLREVVCYMAKNKYFDVYVTPGGGIEEDIIKCFKPTKLGCFKLDGKELRENGWNRIGNLVINNENYVYYEQFIVELLNELIDGYTPENPRIITPSEFISLLGKKINNENSVLYWCYKNNINVYCPAITDGSTGDIITFFNKRDCLKIDIVQDIYNINCECMNLKR
;
A
#
# COMPACT_ATOMS: atom_id res chain seq x y z
N MET A 1 25.24 3.58 15.69
CA MET A 1 24.43 2.84 16.68
C MET A 1 23.17 3.64 16.96
N ARG A 2 21.97 3.02 16.91
CA ARG A 2 20.71 3.66 17.34
C ARG A 2 20.85 4.10 18.81
N LYS A 3 20.46 5.33 19.15
CA LYS A 3 20.29 5.69 20.58
C LYS A 3 19.27 4.72 21.18
N ALA A 4 19.53 4.23 22.40
CA ALA A 4 18.56 3.41 23.12
C ALA A 4 17.20 4.13 23.17
N ASN A 5 16.13 3.44 22.79
CA ASN A 5 14.73 3.91 22.75
C ASN A 5 14.36 5.01 21.73
N ALA A 6 15.15 5.24 20.67
CA ALA A 6 14.71 6.13 19.59
C ALA A 6 13.73 5.41 18.63
N LYS A 7 12.52 5.95 18.48
CA LYS A 7 11.54 5.49 17.50
C LYS A 7 11.86 6.06 16.13
N VAL A 8 11.95 5.21 15.12
CA VAL A 8 12.34 5.57 13.75
C VAL A 8 11.12 5.57 12.85
N PHE A 9 10.75 6.76 12.37
CA PHE A 9 9.76 6.95 11.32
C PHE A 9 10.49 6.97 9.98
N PHE A 10 10.15 6.02 9.11
CA PHE A 10 10.66 5.96 7.75
C PHE A 10 9.59 6.46 6.78
N GLY A 11 9.94 7.41 5.93
CA GLY A 11 9.06 7.96 4.91
C GLY A 11 9.63 7.70 3.51
N ALA A 12 8.80 7.24 2.59
CA ALA A 12 9.19 7.05 1.20
C ALA A 12 8.05 7.46 0.25
N THR A 13 8.40 7.98 -0.91
CA THR A 13 7.45 8.23 -2.01
C THR A 13 7.21 6.97 -2.84
N SER A 14 6.13 6.93 -3.61
CA SER A 14 5.74 5.75 -4.41
C SER A 14 6.85 5.26 -5.35
N ASN A 15 7.59 6.17 -5.97
CA ASN A 15 8.70 5.83 -6.87
C ASN A 15 9.86 5.04 -6.22
N ILE A 16 10.01 5.11 -4.89
CA ILE A 16 10.94 4.24 -4.15
C ILE A 16 10.48 2.79 -4.21
N THR A 17 9.18 2.54 -4.07
CA THR A 17 8.57 1.23 -4.27
C THR A 17 8.57 0.82 -5.75
N SER A 18 8.38 1.75 -6.69
CA SER A 18 8.41 1.44 -8.14
C SER A 18 9.77 0.93 -8.60
N CYS A 19 10.87 1.50 -8.08
CA CYS A 19 12.22 1.08 -8.43
C CYS A 19 12.74 -0.09 -7.57
N GLY A 20 14.01 -0.48 -7.76
CA GLY A 20 14.65 -1.57 -7.02
C GLY A 20 15.02 -1.22 -5.57
N LEU A 21 14.74 0.00 -5.10
CA LEU A 21 14.89 0.34 -3.68
C LEU A 21 13.82 -0.34 -2.81
N ARG A 22 12.72 -0.80 -3.41
CA ARG A 22 11.69 -1.62 -2.75
C ARG A 22 12.28 -2.81 -2.00
N GLU A 23 13.25 -3.51 -2.58
CA GLU A 23 13.94 -4.64 -1.96
C GLU A 23 14.79 -4.20 -0.75
N VAL A 24 15.37 -3.01 -0.78
CA VAL A 24 16.08 -2.42 0.36
C VAL A 24 15.11 -2.07 1.49
N VAL A 25 13.97 -1.46 1.17
CA VAL A 25 12.91 -1.16 2.15
C VAL A 25 12.35 -2.46 2.74
N CYS A 26 12.19 -3.51 1.93
CA CYS A 26 11.75 -4.83 2.36
C CYS A 26 12.75 -5.44 3.35
N TYR A 27 14.06 -5.38 3.06
CA TYR A 27 15.11 -5.78 3.99
C TYR A 27 15.04 -4.98 5.30
N MET A 28 14.82 -3.66 5.22
CA MET A 28 14.68 -2.79 6.38
C MET A 28 13.46 -3.18 7.25
N ALA A 29 12.32 -3.45 6.63
CA ALA A 29 11.09 -3.89 7.30
C ALA A 29 11.28 -5.25 7.98
N LYS A 30 11.84 -6.23 7.25
CA LYS A 30 12.12 -7.60 7.73
C LYS A 30 12.98 -7.60 9.00
N ASN A 31 13.99 -6.73 9.05
CA ASN A 31 14.96 -6.65 10.14
C ASN A 31 14.65 -5.52 11.16
N LYS A 32 13.44 -4.95 11.13
CA LYS A 32 12.98 -3.92 12.10
C LYS A 32 13.90 -2.68 12.18
N TYR A 33 14.37 -2.21 11.02
CA TYR A 33 15.16 -0.98 10.87
C TYR A 33 14.32 0.31 10.89
N PHE A 34 13.00 0.20 11.01
CA PHE A 34 12.10 1.30 11.37
C PHE A 34 10.92 0.76 12.20
N ASP A 35 10.28 1.66 12.95
CA ASP A 35 9.16 1.34 13.85
C ASP A 35 7.81 1.79 13.27
N VAL A 36 7.85 2.80 12.39
CA VAL A 36 6.68 3.33 11.67
C VAL A 36 7.08 3.59 10.21
N TYR A 37 6.19 3.25 9.29
CA TYR A 37 6.35 3.52 7.86
C TYR A 37 5.27 4.47 7.35
N VAL A 38 5.65 5.45 6.52
CA VAL A 38 4.72 6.37 5.88
C VAL A 38 5.01 6.39 4.38
N THR A 39 3.99 6.12 3.57
CA THR A 39 4.12 6.09 2.10
C THR A 39 2.79 6.45 1.44
N PRO A 40 2.78 7.10 0.24
CA PRO A 40 1.56 7.35 -0.51
C PRO A 40 0.97 6.06 -1.10
N GLY A 41 -0.27 6.13 -1.61
CA GLY A 41 -1.04 5.00 -2.16
C GLY A 41 -0.25 4.18 -3.19
N GLY A 42 0.42 4.85 -4.12
CA GLY A 42 1.33 4.21 -5.09
C GLY A 42 2.39 3.30 -4.45
N GLY A 43 2.94 3.67 -3.29
CA GLY A 43 3.93 2.85 -2.60
C GLY A 43 3.34 1.64 -1.87
N ILE A 44 2.03 1.64 -1.60
CA ILE A 44 1.28 0.50 -1.07
C ILE A 44 0.92 -0.46 -2.21
N GLU A 45 0.27 0.05 -3.25
CA GLU A 45 -0.23 -0.78 -4.36
C GLU A 45 0.92 -1.42 -5.16
N GLU A 46 2.00 -0.68 -5.42
CA GLU A 46 3.11 -1.22 -6.22
C GLU A 46 3.89 -2.32 -5.49
N ASP A 47 3.92 -2.32 -4.15
CA ASP A 47 4.53 -3.41 -3.39
C ASP A 47 3.75 -4.72 -3.56
N ILE A 48 2.41 -4.63 -3.58
CA ILE A 48 1.52 -5.76 -3.80
C ILE A 48 1.58 -6.20 -5.28
N ILE A 49 1.48 -5.26 -6.22
CA ILE A 49 1.55 -5.53 -7.67
C ILE A 49 2.83 -6.30 -8.02
N LYS A 50 3.98 -5.90 -7.46
CA LYS A 50 5.26 -6.59 -7.69
C LYS A 50 5.32 -8.02 -7.16
N CYS A 51 4.40 -8.41 -6.29
CA CYS A 51 4.27 -9.80 -5.86
C CYS A 51 3.58 -10.69 -6.90
N PHE A 52 2.80 -10.10 -7.82
CA PHE A 52 2.15 -10.81 -8.91
C PHE A 52 3.00 -10.83 -10.17
N LYS A 53 3.43 -9.65 -10.64
CA LYS A 53 4.16 -9.48 -11.89
C LYS A 53 5.20 -8.36 -11.80
N PRO A 54 6.33 -8.47 -12.50
CA PRO A 54 7.40 -7.49 -12.39
C PRO A 54 7.08 -6.16 -13.08
N THR A 55 7.64 -5.09 -12.53
CA THR A 55 7.87 -3.82 -13.25
C THR A 55 9.09 -3.97 -14.15
N LYS A 56 9.02 -3.48 -15.40
CA LYS A 56 10.12 -3.60 -16.36
C LYS A 56 10.87 -2.28 -16.53
N LEU A 57 12.15 -2.39 -16.88
CA LEU A 57 12.93 -1.22 -17.32
C LEU A 57 12.44 -0.77 -18.70
N GLY A 58 12.27 0.54 -18.85
CA GLY A 58 11.94 1.22 -20.08
C GLY A 58 12.81 2.47 -20.25
N CYS A 59 12.22 3.55 -20.77
CA CYS A 59 12.91 4.81 -21.01
C CYS A 59 11.96 6.00 -20.82
N PHE A 60 12.49 7.13 -20.36
CA PHE A 60 11.73 8.38 -20.23
C PHE A 60 11.17 8.88 -21.57
N LYS A 61 11.81 8.51 -22.69
CA LYS A 61 11.46 8.96 -24.04
C LYS A 61 10.44 8.07 -24.75
N LEU A 62 9.94 7.02 -24.10
CA LEU A 62 8.90 6.16 -24.69
C LEU A 62 7.64 6.99 -24.97
N ASP A 63 7.09 6.83 -26.19
CA ASP A 63 5.92 7.58 -26.64
C ASP A 63 4.68 7.18 -25.83
N GLY A 64 3.97 8.19 -25.30
CA GLY A 64 2.82 7.95 -24.43
C GLY A 64 1.62 7.33 -25.15
N LYS A 65 1.43 7.65 -26.44
CA LYS A 65 0.33 7.11 -27.24
C LYS A 65 0.57 5.64 -27.54
N GLU A 66 1.78 5.29 -28.00
CA GLU A 66 2.16 3.89 -28.27
C GLU A 66 2.03 3.04 -26.99
N LEU A 67 2.51 3.55 -25.85
CA LEU A 67 2.38 2.86 -24.56
C LEU A 67 0.91 2.61 -24.21
N ARG A 68 0.05 3.63 -24.36
CA ARG A 68 -1.39 3.49 -24.05
C ARG A 68 -2.09 2.48 -24.96
N GLU A 69 -1.82 2.54 -26.27
CA GLU A 69 -2.39 1.61 -27.25
C GLU A 69 -1.98 0.15 -26.97
N ASN A 70 -0.79 -0.06 -26.40
CA ASN A 70 -0.27 -1.37 -26.04
C ASN A 70 -0.50 -1.75 -24.56
N GLY A 71 -1.24 -0.94 -23.80
CA GLY A 71 -1.58 -1.23 -22.41
C GLY A 71 -0.39 -1.17 -21.42
N TRP A 72 0.53 -0.24 -21.62
CA TRP A 72 1.66 0.01 -20.72
C TRP A 72 1.54 1.36 -20.02
N ASN A 73 1.77 1.36 -18.70
CA ASN A 73 1.84 2.56 -17.87
C ASN A 73 3.30 2.88 -17.57
N ARG A 74 3.72 4.13 -17.77
CA ARG A 74 5.11 4.58 -17.57
C ARG A 74 5.28 5.31 -16.24
N ILE A 75 6.29 4.91 -15.48
CA ILE A 75 6.75 5.56 -14.25
C ILE A 75 8.22 5.96 -14.45
N GLY A 76 8.47 7.18 -14.90
CA GLY A 76 9.82 7.62 -15.26
C GLY A 76 10.42 6.78 -16.40
N ASN A 77 11.48 6.01 -16.11
CA ASN A 77 12.09 5.02 -17.00
C ASN A 77 11.65 3.57 -16.71
N LEU A 78 10.56 3.38 -15.99
CA LEU A 78 9.97 2.08 -15.71
C LEU A 78 8.63 1.95 -16.45
N VAL A 79 8.22 0.72 -16.74
CA VAL A 79 6.92 0.41 -17.32
C VAL A 79 6.24 -0.75 -16.61
N ILE A 80 4.92 -0.63 -16.42
CA ILE A 80 4.05 -1.63 -15.80
C ILE A 80 2.95 -1.98 -16.82
N ASN A 81 2.73 -3.26 -17.08
CA ASN A 81 1.66 -3.69 -17.98
C ASN A 81 0.30 -3.58 -17.28
N ASN A 82 -0.76 -3.21 -18.00
CA ASN A 82 -2.12 -3.17 -17.48
C ASN A 82 -2.57 -4.48 -16.85
N GLU A 83 -2.08 -5.62 -17.34
CA GLU A 83 -2.36 -6.94 -16.78
C GLU A 83 -1.99 -7.02 -15.27
N ASN A 84 -0.93 -6.33 -14.85
CA ASN A 84 -0.54 -6.26 -13.44
C ASN A 84 -1.67 -5.68 -12.56
N TYR A 85 -2.38 -4.68 -13.07
CA TYR A 85 -3.49 -4.04 -12.37
C TYR A 85 -4.73 -4.94 -12.32
N VAL A 86 -4.91 -5.85 -13.30
CA VAL A 86 -5.99 -6.85 -13.27
C VAL A 86 -5.79 -7.85 -12.12
N TYR A 87 -4.56 -8.33 -11.91
CA TYR A 87 -4.25 -9.18 -10.74
C TYR A 87 -4.44 -8.43 -9.42
N TYR A 88 -4.06 -7.16 -9.39
CA TYR A 88 -4.24 -6.31 -8.21
C TYR A 88 -5.72 -6.05 -7.90
N GLU A 89 -6.53 -5.79 -8.92
CA GLU A 89 -7.99 -5.64 -8.77
C GLU A 89 -8.62 -6.90 -8.16
N GLN A 90 -8.30 -8.09 -8.70
CA GLN A 90 -8.81 -9.35 -8.16
C GLN A 90 -8.46 -9.51 -6.67
N PHE A 91 -7.20 -9.24 -6.31
CA PHE A 91 -6.74 -9.30 -4.93
C PHE A 91 -7.47 -8.32 -3.99
N ILE A 92 -7.63 -7.06 -4.42
CA ILE A 92 -8.32 -6.05 -3.62
C ILE A 92 -9.81 -6.37 -3.49
N VAL A 93 -10.49 -6.77 -4.57
CA VAL A 93 -11.91 -7.13 -4.54
C VAL A 93 -12.15 -8.32 -3.60
N GLU A 94 -11.26 -9.32 -3.61
CA GLU A 94 -11.32 -10.44 -2.67
C GLU A 94 -11.20 -9.96 -1.21
N LEU A 95 -10.21 -9.11 -0.91
CA LEU A 95 -10.06 -8.53 0.43
C LEU A 95 -11.29 -7.72 0.85
N LEU A 96 -11.81 -6.88 -0.05
CA LEU A 96 -12.97 -6.04 0.22
C LEU A 96 -14.18 -6.91 0.55
N ASN A 97 -14.46 -7.95 -0.23
CA ASN A 97 -15.57 -8.87 0.04
C ASN A 97 -15.45 -9.54 1.42
N GLU A 98 -14.26 -9.96 1.84
CA GLU A 98 -14.03 -10.50 3.19
C GLU A 98 -14.21 -9.44 4.28
N LEU A 99 -13.72 -8.22 4.03
CA LEU A 99 -13.71 -7.12 4.98
C LEU A 99 -15.11 -6.59 5.30
N ILE A 100 -15.99 -6.54 4.29
CA ILE A 100 -17.35 -6.01 4.41
C ILE A 100 -18.41 -7.11 4.55
N ASP A 101 -18.01 -8.36 4.78
CA ASP A 101 -18.96 -9.44 5.02
C ASP A 101 -19.81 -9.15 6.27
N GLY A 102 -21.13 -9.24 6.12
CA GLY A 102 -22.09 -8.87 7.16
C GLY A 102 -22.33 -7.37 7.38
N TYR A 103 -21.67 -6.47 6.64
CA TYR A 103 -21.88 -5.01 6.74
C TYR A 103 -22.87 -4.50 5.68
N THR A 104 -23.64 -3.47 6.05
CA THR A 104 -24.65 -2.83 5.18
C THR A 104 -24.36 -1.35 4.99
N PRO A 105 -25.00 -0.65 4.04
CA PRO A 105 -24.86 0.79 3.90
C PRO A 105 -25.25 1.58 5.17
N GLU A 106 -26.22 1.08 5.96
CA GLU A 106 -26.69 1.70 7.21
C GLU A 106 -25.75 1.42 8.39
N ASN A 107 -25.03 0.30 8.34
CA ASN A 107 -24.02 -0.08 9.32
C ASN A 107 -22.72 -0.47 8.60
N PRO A 108 -21.98 0.51 8.05
CA PRO A 108 -20.81 0.23 7.25
C PRO A 108 -19.62 -0.17 8.11
N ARG A 109 -18.69 -0.93 7.53
CA ARG A 109 -17.39 -1.20 8.14
C ARG A 109 -16.55 0.07 8.10
N ILE A 110 -16.21 0.61 9.25
CA ILE A 110 -15.28 1.73 9.40
C ILE A 110 -13.90 1.18 9.75
N ILE A 111 -12.88 1.49 8.96
CA ILE A 111 -11.47 1.12 9.21
C ILE A 111 -10.55 2.29 8.93
N THR A 112 -9.36 2.31 9.52
CA THR A 112 -8.31 3.28 9.15
C THR A 112 -7.51 2.81 7.94
N PRO A 113 -6.82 3.72 7.22
CA PRO A 113 -5.82 3.32 6.22
C PRO A 113 -4.78 2.36 6.77
N SER A 114 -4.22 2.60 7.96
CA SER A 114 -3.24 1.69 8.57
C SER A 114 -3.77 0.29 8.87
N GLU A 115 -5.03 0.16 9.31
CA GLU A 115 -5.69 -1.13 9.50
C GLU A 115 -5.87 -1.85 8.15
N PHE A 116 -6.35 -1.12 7.13
CA PHE A 116 -6.49 -1.65 5.77
C PHE A 116 -5.16 -2.17 5.22
N ILE A 117 -4.09 -1.40 5.37
CA ILE A 117 -2.75 -1.76 4.89
C ILE A 117 -2.20 -2.99 5.63
N SER A 118 -2.45 -3.10 6.93
CA SER A 118 -2.08 -4.28 7.72
C SER A 118 -2.78 -5.55 7.19
N LEU A 119 -4.06 -5.44 6.83
CA LEU A 119 -4.81 -6.54 6.20
C LEU A 119 -4.28 -6.89 4.81
N LEU A 120 -3.88 -5.91 4.00
CA LEU A 120 -3.19 -6.15 2.72
C LEU A 120 -1.90 -6.96 2.93
N GLY A 121 -1.06 -6.53 3.88
CA GLY A 121 0.19 -7.23 4.24
C GLY A 121 -0.04 -8.65 4.76
N LYS A 122 -1.11 -8.86 5.53
CA LYS A 122 -1.53 -10.20 5.96
C LYS A 122 -1.98 -11.07 4.77
N LYS A 123 -2.83 -10.54 3.89
CA LYS A 123 -3.45 -11.29 2.79
C LYS A 123 -2.46 -11.66 1.70
N ILE A 124 -1.51 -10.78 1.36
CA ILE A 124 -0.54 -11.06 0.29
C ILE A 124 0.38 -12.24 0.62
N ASN A 125 0.65 -12.48 1.92
CA ASN A 125 1.40 -13.63 2.44
C ASN A 125 2.68 -13.96 1.64
N ASN A 126 3.44 -12.94 1.23
CA ASN A 126 4.61 -13.07 0.36
C ASN A 126 5.82 -12.39 1.00
N GLU A 127 6.88 -13.14 1.27
CA GLU A 127 8.10 -12.62 1.90
C GLU A 127 8.86 -11.57 1.07
N ASN A 128 8.52 -11.39 -0.20
CA ASN A 128 9.10 -10.32 -1.01
C ASN A 128 8.42 -8.95 -0.77
N SER A 129 7.26 -8.92 -0.11
CA SER A 129 6.49 -7.70 0.17
C SER A 129 7.01 -6.94 1.39
N VAL A 130 7.15 -5.62 1.24
CA VAL A 130 7.39 -4.69 2.36
C VAL A 130 6.22 -4.78 3.35
N LEU A 131 4.99 -4.74 2.85
CA LEU A 131 3.77 -4.74 3.68
C LEU A 131 3.59 -6.04 4.46
N TYR A 132 3.96 -7.19 3.87
CA TYR A 132 4.01 -8.46 4.58
C TYR A 132 4.92 -8.39 5.80
N TRP A 133 6.14 -7.88 5.65
CA TRP A 133 7.07 -7.76 6.77
C TRP A 133 6.62 -6.72 7.79
N CYS A 134 6.03 -5.61 7.35
CA CYS A 134 5.42 -4.64 8.26
C CYS A 134 4.33 -5.30 9.13
N TYR A 135 3.43 -6.06 8.52
CA TYR A 135 2.41 -6.85 9.24
C TYR A 135 3.04 -7.84 10.23
N LYS A 136 4.00 -8.68 9.76
CA LYS A 136 4.66 -9.70 10.61
C LYS A 136 5.43 -9.10 11.79
N ASN A 137 5.98 -7.90 11.62
CA ASN A 137 6.79 -7.24 12.63
C ASN A 137 6.03 -6.21 13.47
N ASN A 138 4.69 -6.09 13.30
CA ASN A 138 3.85 -5.09 13.96
C ASN A 138 4.33 -3.64 13.71
N ILE A 139 4.77 -3.35 12.49
CA ILE A 139 5.15 -2.01 12.06
C ILE A 139 3.91 -1.35 11.43
N ASN A 140 3.45 -0.26 12.04
CA ASN A 140 2.31 0.48 11.51
C ASN A 140 2.70 1.25 10.24
N VAL A 141 1.87 1.12 9.20
CA VAL A 141 2.05 1.80 7.91
C VAL A 141 0.93 2.82 7.74
N TYR A 142 1.27 4.09 7.58
CA TYR A 142 0.30 5.17 7.43
C TYR A 142 0.27 5.71 6.00
N CYS A 143 -0.95 5.91 5.47
CA CYS A 143 -1.21 6.50 4.17
C CYS A 143 -2.53 7.29 4.21
N PRO A 144 -2.50 8.59 4.57
CA PRO A 144 -3.72 9.38 4.67
C PRO A 144 -4.52 9.45 3.35
N ALA A 145 -3.82 9.42 2.21
CA ALA A 145 -4.41 9.43 0.88
C ALA A 145 -4.33 8.04 0.21
N ILE A 146 -4.79 6.99 0.90
CA ILE A 146 -4.79 5.61 0.37
C ILE A 146 -5.65 5.44 -0.89
N THR A 147 -6.60 6.34 -1.11
CA THR A 147 -7.48 6.34 -2.30
C THR A 147 -6.88 7.08 -3.50
N ASP A 148 -5.69 7.69 -3.38
CA ASP A 148 -5.02 8.37 -4.49
C ASP A 148 -4.15 7.37 -5.26
N GLY A 149 -4.78 6.54 -6.09
CA GLY A 149 -4.14 5.49 -6.87
C GLY A 149 -5.11 4.41 -7.35
N SER A 150 -4.57 3.30 -7.84
CA SER A 150 -5.34 2.14 -8.32
C SER A 150 -6.25 1.56 -7.24
N THR A 151 -5.85 1.60 -5.96
CA THR A 151 -6.75 1.24 -4.84
C THR A 151 -8.04 2.05 -4.86
N GLY A 152 -7.95 3.37 -5.09
CA GLY A 152 -9.10 4.26 -5.16
C GLY A 152 -9.98 4.01 -6.37
N ASP A 153 -9.38 3.72 -7.52
CA ASP A 153 -10.12 3.31 -8.74
C ASP A 153 -10.96 2.05 -8.46
N ILE A 154 -10.35 1.02 -7.87
CA ILE A 154 -11.03 -0.24 -7.55
C ILE A 154 -12.18 -0.01 -6.56
N ILE A 155 -11.96 0.78 -5.49
CA ILE A 155 -13.02 1.09 -4.52
C ILE A 155 -14.15 1.90 -5.18
N THR A 156 -13.85 2.78 -6.13
CA THR A 156 -14.85 3.58 -6.86
C THR A 156 -15.82 2.68 -7.63
N PHE A 157 -15.30 1.65 -8.30
CA PHE A 157 -16.10 0.71 -9.09
C PHE A 157 -16.60 -0.50 -8.29
N PHE A 158 -16.25 -0.63 -7.01
CA PHE A 158 -16.71 -1.72 -6.17
C PHE A 158 -18.21 -1.57 -5.83
N ASN A 159 -19.03 -2.56 -6.23
CA ASN A 159 -20.49 -2.51 -6.11
C ASN A 159 -21.01 -2.26 -4.67
N LYS A 160 -20.26 -2.71 -3.66
CA LYS A 160 -20.62 -2.58 -2.24
C LYS A 160 -19.80 -1.50 -1.52
N ARG A 161 -19.26 -0.50 -2.24
CA ARG A 161 -18.44 0.57 -1.66
C ARG A 161 -19.12 1.32 -0.51
N ASP A 162 -20.44 1.40 -0.51
CA ASP A 162 -21.19 2.11 0.54
C ASP A 162 -21.11 1.40 1.90
N CYS A 163 -20.82 0.09 1.92
CA CYS A 163 -20.58 -0.71 3.12
C CYS A 163 -19.17 -0.50 3.73
N LEU A 164 -18.31 0.31 3.11
CA LEU A 164 -16.96 0.61 3.58
C LEU A 164 -16.80 2.11 3.85
N LYS A 165 -16.15 2.46 4.96
CA LYS A 165 -15.66 3.81 5.25
C LYS A 165 -14.20 3.73 5.69
N ILE A 166 -13.38 4.59 5.10
CA ILE A 166 -11.97 4.74 5.47
C ILE A 166 -11.83 6.00 6.32
N ASP A 167 -11.53 5.84 7.61
CA ASP A 167 -11.42 6.93 8.56
C ASP A 167 -9.97 7.39 8.73
N ILE A 168 -9.67 8.57 8.19
CA ILE A 168 -8.37 9.22 8.32
C ILE A 168 -8.20 9.97 9.64
N VAL A 169 -9.29 10.30 10.34
CA VAL A 169 -9.25 11.06 11.61
C VAL A 169 -8.69 10.18 12.73
N GLN A 170 -9.16 8.93 12.81
CA GLN A 170 -8.56 7.97 13.74
C GLN A 170 -7.10 7.67 13.39
N ASP A 171 -6.74 7.67 12.11
CA ASP A 171 -5.36 7.36 11.70
C ASP A 171 -4.37 8.48 11.99
N ILE A 172 -4.78 9.76 11.86
CA ILE A 172 -3.96 10.89 12.29
C ILE A 172 -3.80 10.94 13.81
N TYR A 173 -4.83 10.58 14.58
CA TYR A 173 -4.71 10.40 16.03
C TYR A 173 -3.67 9.31 16.35
N ASN A 174 -3.77 8.16 15.68
CA ASN A 174 -2.90 7.01 15.88
C ASN A 174 -1.41 7.36 15.66
N ILE A 175 -1.04 7.98 14.54
CA ILE A 175 0.35 8.35 14.27
C ILE A 175 0.85 9.44 15.23
N ASN A 176 0.00 10.40 15.64
CA ASN A 176 0.38 11.40 16.63
C ASN A 176 0.68 10.76 18.00
N CYS A 177 -0.09 9.75 18.42
CA CYS A 177 0.20 8.96 19.61
C CYS A 177 1.53 8.21 19.49
N GLU A 178 1.89 7.70 18.30
CA GLU A 178 3.21 7.07 18.07
C GLU A 178 4.36 8.03 18.36
N CYS A 179 4.22 9.31 17.96
CA CYS A 179 5.21 10.37 18.16
C CYS A 179 5.34 10.78 19.63
N MET A 180 4.21 10.86 20.33
CA MET A 180 4.17 11.29 21.73
C MET A 180 4.49 10.18 22.74
N ASN A 181 4.73 8.94 22.27
CA ASN A 181 4.88 7.75 23.13
C ASN A 181 3.72 7.56 24.12
N LEU A 182 2.51 7.97 23.73
CA LEU A 182 1.32 7.69 24.52
C LEU A 182 0.99 6.21 24.38
N LYS A 183 0.83 5.51 25.51
CA LYS A 183 0.32 4.13 25.49
C LYS A 183 -1.12 4.15 24.93
N ARG A 184 -1.38 3.33 23.92
CA ARG A 184 -2.74 2.99 23.49
C ARG A 184 -3.44 2.18 24.56
#